data_AF-A0A3N5H734-F1
#
_entry.id   AF-A0A3N5H734-F1
#
_cell.length_a   1.000
_cell.length_b   1.000
_cell.length_c   1.000
_cell.angle_alpha   90.00
_cell.angle_beta   90.00
_cell.angle_gamma   90.00
#
_symmetry.space_group_name_H-M   'P 1'
#
loop_
_entity.id
_entity.type
_entity.pdbx_description
1 polymer ?
#
loop_
_entity_poly.entity_id
_entity_poly.type
_entity_poly.pdbx_seq_one_letter_code
_entity_poly.pdbx_strand_id
1 'polypeptide(L)'
;MVSSLLLSTLLAASSSLSSADPLPAEAQARAQEALAQARSVRGAAALIRLRGLRDDLADPRPVDGTFERIASDARADPFTRTLARQVLADLDVVQGRVESAQRRIRTLGYVQDVYVLGGFDNEGKTGCDTDAGPEKTLDLDASLQAKGHEARWRKTTARSLDGGIDLGAMLRPARGVVAYVLALLDEPAPRRTVL
;
A
#
# COMPACT_ATOMS: atom_id res chain seq x y z
N MET A 1 -35.98 72.47 -31.03
CA MET A 1 -34.93 71.93 -31.92
C MET A 1 -33.64 71.90 -31.10
N VAL A 2 -33.42 70.88 -30.27
CA VAL A 2 -32.67 69.62 -30.50
C VAL A 2 -31.20 69.86 -30.85
N SER A 3 -30.29 69.51 -29.94
CA SER A 3 -29.02 68.78 -30.17
C SER A 3 -28.08 68.98 -28.98
N SER A 4 -27.26 68.05 -28.49
CA SER A 4 -27.17 66.59 -28.53
C SER A 4 -25.96 66.29 -27.63
N LEU A 5 -26.14 65.63 -26.49
CA LEU A 5 -25.05 65.18 -25.62
C LEU A 5 -24.54 63.84 -26.16
N LEU A 6 -23.29 63.81 -26.63
CA LEU A 6 -22.57 62.59 -27.01
C LEU A 6 -22.06 61.90 -25.74
N LEU A 7 -22.64 60.75 -25.42
CA LEU A 7 -22.21 59.87 -24.35
C LEU A 7 -21.34 58.76 -24.97
N SER A 8 -20.02 58.85 -24.78
CA SER A 8 -19.07 57.82 -25.18
C SER A 8 -19.11 56.66 -24.19
N THR A 9 -19.64 55.51 -24.61
CA THR A 9 -19.58 54.25 -23.88
C THR A 9 -18.27 53.53 -24.19
N LEU A 10 -17.35 53.47 -23.22
CA LEU A 10 -16.21 52.54 -23.25
C LEU A 10 -16.72 51.13 -22.90
N LEU A 11 -16.67 50.21 -23.87
CA LEU A 11 -16.77 48.78 -23.61
C LEU A 11 -15.41 48.28 -23.09
N ALA A 12 -15.33 47.99 -21.80
CA ALA A 12 -14.22 47.22 -21.25
C ALA A 12 -14.44 45.74 -21.57
N ALA A 13 -13.61 45.18 -22.46
CA ALA A 13 -13.53 43.74 -22.68
C ALA A 13 -12.80 43.11 -21.48
N SER A 14 -13.55 42.45 -20.60
CA SER A 14 -12.98 41.64 -19.53
C SER A 14 -12.50 40.31 -20.11
N SER A 15 -11.19 40.18 -20.35
CA SER A 15 -10.56 38.89 -20.65
C SER A 15 -10.53 38.04 -19.39
N SER A 16 -11.44 37.05 -19.30
CA SER A 16 -11.39 36.01 -18.27
C SER A 16 -10.18 35.09 -18.56
N LEU A 17 -9.06 35.31 -17.88
CA LEU A 17 -8.02 34.29 -17.75
C LEU A 17 -8.65 33.10 -17.04
N SER A 18 -8.84 31.98 -17.75
CA SER A 18 -9.33 30.73 -17.18
C SER A 18 -8.38 30.29 -16.07
N SER A 19 -8.84 30.36 -14.81
CA SER A 19 -8.17 29.77 -13.66
C SER A 19 -8.39 28.25 -13.66
N ALA A 20 -7.93 27.57 -14.70
CA ALA A 20 -8.04 26.12 -14.78
C ALA A 20 -7.25 25.49 -13.62
N ASP A 21 -7.87 24.55 -12.92
CA ASP A 21 -7.23 23.75 -11.88
C ASP A 21 -5.96 23.09 -12.45
N PRO A 22 -4.77 23.30 -11.85
CA PRO A 22 -3.53 22.70 -12.34
C PRO A 22 -3.42 21.20 -12.01
N LEU A 23 -4.21 20.67 -11.07
CA LEU A 23 -4.08 19.30 -10.59
C LEU A 23 -4.22 18.24 -11.69
N PRO A 24 -5.18 18.32 -12.63
CA PRO A 24 -5.29 17.35 -13.72
C PRO A 24 -4.03 17.31 -14.61
N ALA A 25 -3.42 18.46 -14.88
CA ALA A 25 -2.19 18.53 -15.68
C ALA A 25 -1.00 17.93 -14.92
N GLU A 26 -0.89 18.20 -13.61
CA GLU A 26 0.14 17.58 -12.78
C GLU A 26 -0.05 16.06 -12.69
N ALA A 27 -1.26 15.59 -12.44
CA ALA A 27 -1.56 14.16 -12.38
C ALA A 27 -1.25 13.45 -13.70
N GLN A 28 -1.53 14.09 -14.84
CA GLN A 28 -1.15 13.55 -16.15
C GLN A 28 0.38 13.49 -16.33
N ALA A 29 1.12 14.50 -15.88
CA ALA A 29 2.58 14.48 -15.90
C ALA A 29 3.14 13.36 -15.01
N ARG A 30 2.55 13.13 -13.82
CA ARG A 30 2.92 12.00 -12.95
C ARG A 30 2.59 10.65 -13.55
N ALA A 31 1.48 10.54 -14.26
CA ALA A 31 1.12 9.34 -15.00
C ALA A 31 2.16 9.01 -16.08
N GLN A 32 2.61 10.02 -16.84
CA GLN A 32 3.68 9.85 -17.82
C GLN A 32 5.02 9.47 -17.17
N GLU A 33 5.37 10.10 -16.04
CA GLU A 33 6.56 9.75 -15.26
C GLU A 33 6.53 8.28 -14.80
N ALA A 34 5.40 7.83 -14.26
CA ALA A 34 5.22 6.45 -13.81
C ALA A 34 5.39 5.44 -14.96
N LEU A 35 4.81 5.73 -16.13
CA LEU A 35 4.96 4.90 -17.33
C LEU A 35 6.41 4.87 -17.82
N ALA A 36 7.11 6.01 -17.83
CA ALA A 36 8.50 6.11 -18.26
C ALA A 36 9.44 5.33 -17.33
N GLN A 37 9.16 5.32 -16.02
CA GLN A 37 9.97 4.64 -15.01
C GLN A 37 9.52 3.20 -14.71
N ALA A 38 8.49 2.69 -15.39
CA ALA A 38 7.82 1.42 -15.06
C ALA A 38 8.74 0.19 -15.03
N ARG A 39 9.87 0.22 -15.74
CA ARG A 39 10.87 -0.88 -15.81
C ARG A 39 12.01 -0.74 -14.80
N SER A 40 11.85 0.14 -13.82
CA SER A 40 12.84 0.37 -12.76
C SER A 40 12.15 0.50 -11.41
N VAL A 41 12.90 0.31 -10.33
CA VAL A 41 12.40 0.50 -8.96
C VAL A 41 11.89 1.94 -8.73
N ARG A 42 12.38 2.93 -9.50
CA ARG A 42 11.87 4.32 -9.44
C ARG A 42 10.41 4.43 -9.87
N GLY A 43 9.92 3.48 -10.67
CA GLY A 43 8.51 3.40 -11.07
C GLY A 43 7.58 3.28 -9.88
N ALA A 44 7.98 2.56 -8.82
CA ALA A 44 7.18 2.45 -7.60
C ALA A 44 6.97 3.81 -6.90
N ALA A 45 8.03 4.61 -6.79
CA ALA A 45 7.92 5.95 -6.21
C ALA A 45 7.02 6.87 -7.06
N ALA A 46 7.14 6.80 -8.40
CA ALA A 46 6.28 7.56 -9.30
C ALA A 46 4.81 7.14 -9.22
N LEU A 47 4.53 5.84 -9.09
CA LEU A 47 3.19 5.29 -8.86
C LEU A 47 2.56 5.77 -7.54
N ILE A 48 3.32 5.79 -6.45
CA ILE A 48 2.84 6.28 -5.14
C ILE A 48 2.46 7.75 -5.25
N ARG A 49 3.28 8.58 -5.91
CA ARG A 49 2.98 10.00 -6.11
C ARG A 49 1.71 10.20 -6.95
N LEU A 50 1.56 9.42 -8.03
CA LEU A 50 0.34 9.46 -8.83
C LEU A 50 -0.90 9.07 -8.02
N ARG A 51 -0.81 8.00 -7.21
CA ARG A 51 -1.90 7.57 -6.33
C ARG A 51 -2.29 8.65 -5.33
N GLY A 52 -1.32 9.33 -4.74
CA GLY A 52 -1.59 10.44 -3.82
C GLY A 52 -2.38 11.57 -4.49
N LEU A 53 -1.94 12.03 -5.67
CA LEU A 53 -2.63 13.10 -6.41
C LEU A 53 -4.01 12.68 -6.92
N ARG A 54 -4.18 11.40 -7.26
CA ARG A 54 -5.43 10.87 -7.80
C ARG A 54 -6.61 11.14 -6.86
N ASP A 55 -6.40 11.00 -5.56
CA ASP A 55 -7.46 11.14 -4.56
C ASP A 55 -7.95 12.60 -4.42
N ASP A 56 -7.15 13.56 -4.90
CA ASP A 56 -7.49 14.99 -4.94
C ASP A 56 -8.14 15.42 -6.27
N LEU A 57 -8.20 14.54 -7.29
CA LEU A 57 -8.80 14.86 -8.58
C LEU A 57 -10.33 14.85 -8.52
N ALA A 58 -10.96 15.88 -9.09
CA ALA A 58 -12.41 15.88 -9.32
C ALA A 58 -12.87 14.73 -10.25
N ASP A 59 -12.03 14.36 -11.22
CA ASP A 59 -12.22 13.18 -12.06
C ASP A 59 -10.91 12.37 -12.15
N PRO A 60 -10.79 11.24 -11.43
CA PRO A 60 -9.58 10.41 -11.44
C PRO A 60 -9.48 9.46 -12.64
N ARG A 61 -10.57 9.28 -13.42
CA ARG A 61 -10.61 8.32 -14.54
C ARG A 61 -9.50 8.51 -15.58
N PRO A 62 -9.05 9.74 -15.92
CA PRO A 62 -7.96 9.93 -16.88
C PRO A 62 -6.64 9.28 -16.47
N VAL A 63 -6.37 9.14 -15.17
CA VAL A 63 -5.12 8.56 -14.66
C VAL A 63 -5.24 7.08 -14.26
N ASP A 64 -6.45 6.58 -14.01
CA ASP A 64 -6.70 5.18 -13.59
C ASP A 64 -6.10 4.14 -14.56
N GLY A 65 -6.18 4.39 -15.87
CA GLY A 65 -5.61 3.49 -16.89
C GLY A 65 -4.09 3.31 -16.81
N THR A 66 -3.38 4.22 -16.13
CA THR A 66 -1.94 4.12 -15.90
C THR A 66 -1.60 2.91 -15.03
N PHE A 67 -2.38 2.66 -13.98
CA PHE A 67 -2.17 1.53 -13.09
C PHE A 67 -2.41 0.21 -13.82
N GLU A 68 -3.47 0.12 -14.64
CA GLU A 68 -3.77 -1.08 -15.43
C GLU A 68 -2.66 -1.42 -16.42
N ARG A 69 -2.15 -0.41 -17.11
CA ARG A 69 -1.05 -0.56 -18.07
C ARG A 69 0.22 -1.07 -17.40
N ILE A 70 0.58 -0.55 -16.22
CA ILE A 70 1.76 -1.04 -15.50
C ILE A 70 1.52 -2.43 -14.91
N ALA A 71 0.34 -2.69 -14.35
CA ALA A 71 -0.02 -3.98 -13.76
C ALA A 71 0.00 -5.15 -14.75
N SER A 72 -0.25 -4.86 -16.03
CA SER A 72 -0.28 -5.83 -17.14
C SER A 72 1.01 -5.91 -17.94
N ASP A 73 1.94 -4.96 -17.80
CA ASP A 73 3.22 -4.98 -18.53
C ASP A 73 4.17 -6.05 -17.95
N ALA A 74 4.40 -7.12 -18.71
CA ALA A 74 5.34 -8.18 -18.35
C ALA A 74 6.78 -7.68 -18.17
N ARG A 75 7.14 -6.55 -18.82
CA ARG A 75 8.46 -5.92 -18.77
C ARG A 75 8.61 -4.87 -17.67
N ALA A 76 7.52 -4.52 -16.97
CA ALA A 76 7.61 -3.66 -15.80
C ALA A 76 8.45 -4.34 -14.72
N ASP A 77 9.13 -3.52 -13.93
CA ASP A 77 9.84 -3.96 -12.73
C ASP A 77 8.89 -4.76 -11.83
N PRO A 78 9.29 -5.94 -11.30
CA PRO A 78 8.38 -6.82 -10.56
C PRO A 78 7.68 -6.13 -9.38
N PHE A 79 8.42 -5.33 -8.60
CA PHE A 79 7.88 -4.61 -7.46
C PHE A 79 6.89 -3.52 -7.90
N THR A 80 7.26 -2.74 -8.92
CA THR A 80 6.41 -1.71 -9.52
C THR A 80 5.10 -2.29 -10.09
N ARG A 81 5.17 -3.45 -10.76
CA ARG A 81 4.00 -4.17 -11.28
C ARG A 81 3.09 -4.68 -10.16
N THR A 82 3.68 -5.27 -9.11
CA THR A 82 2.93 -5.73 -7.93
C THR A 82 2.24 -4.56 -7.23
N LEU A 83 2.93 -3.44 -7.06
CA LEU A 83 2.36 -2.23 -6.49
C LEU A 83 1.18 -1.71 -7.32
N ALA A 84 1.30 -1.63 -8.65
CA ALA A 84 0.19 -1.23 -9.51
C ALA A 84 -1.03 -2.14 -9.36
N ARG A 85 -0.82 -3.46 -9.20
CA ARG A 85 -1.90 -4.40 -8.93
C ARG A 85 -2.53 -4.20 -7.54
N GLN A 86 -1.73 -3.88 -6.52
CA GLN A 86 -2.25 -3.53 -5.20
C GLN A 86 -3.14 -2.28 -5.28
N VAL A 87 -2.66 -1.22 -5.93
CA VAL A 87 -3.43 0.02 -6.09
C VAL A 87 -4.76 -0.26 -6.78
N LEU A 88 -4.78 -1.03 -7.87
CA LEU A 88 -6.03 -1.37 -8.56
C LEU A 88 -7.02 -2.15 -7.66
N ALA A 89 -6.52 -2.97 -6.74
CA ALA A 89 -7.40 -3.65 -5.79
C ALA A 89 -7.99 -2.68 -4.78
N ASP A 90 -7.21 -1.72 -4.29
CA ASP A 90 -7.72 -0.65 -3.42
C ASP A 90 -8.80 0.17 -4.15
N LEU A 91 -8.58 0.48 -5.43
CA LEU A 91 -9.55 1.20 -6.26
C LEU A 91 -10.85 0.40 -6.46
N ASP A 92 -10.74 -0.91 -6.65
CA ASP A 92 -11.90 -1.81 -6.69
C ASP A 92 -12.70 -1.74 -5.38
N VAL A 93 -12.04 -1.69 -4.21
CA VAL A 93 -12.72 -1.51 -2.90
C VAL A 93 -13.43 -0.17 -2.82
N VAL A 94 -12.74 0.94 -3.15
CA VAL A 94 -13.30 2.30 -3.11
C VAL A 94 -14.52 2.43 -4.03
N GLN A 95 -14.51 1.73 -5.16
CA GLN A 95 -15.60 1.73 -6.14
C GLN A 95 -16.68 0.66 -5.88
N GLY A 96 -16.65 0.00 -4.71
CA GLY A 96 -17.63 -1.01 -4.31
C GLY A 96 -17.53 -2.35 -5.05
N ARG A 97 -16.50 -2.56 -5.86
CA ARG A 97 -16.25 -3.80 -6.63
C ARG A 97 -15.49 -4.82 -5.79
N VAL A 98 -16.08 -5.21 -4.66
CA VAL A 98 -15.44 -6.08 -3.66
C VAL A 98 -14.95 -7.40 -4.24
N GLU A 99 -15.72 -8.04 -5.14
CA GLU A 99 -15.30 -9.29 -5.77
C GLU A 99 -14.06 -9.13 -6.68
N SER A 100 -13.97 -8.01 -7.39
CA SER A 100 -12.80 -7.69 -8.23
C SER A 100 -11.57 -7.43 -7.38
N ALA A 101 -11.71 -6.66 -6.30
CA ALA A 101 -10.65 -6.44 -5.32
C ALA A 101 -10.14 -7.77 -4.75
N GLN A 102 -11.05 -8.64 -4.32
CA GLN A 102 -10.72 -9.96 -3.80
C GLN A 102 -9.96 -10.82 -4.81
N ARG A 103 -10.42 -10.90 -6.06
CA ARG A 103 -9.70 -11.64 -7.10
C ARG A 103 -8.30 -11.08 -7.29
N ARG A 104 -8.16 -9.76 -7.37
CA ARG A 104 -6.88 -9.10 -7.61
C ARG A 104 -5.90 -9.29 -6.45
N ILE A 105 -6.32 -9.06 -5.22
CA ILE A 105 -5.49 -9.28 -4.01
C ILE A 105 -5.03 -10.74 -3.92
N ARG A 106 -5.91 -11.72 -4.17
CA ARG A 106 -5.54 -13.14 -4.11
C ARG A 106 -4.39 -13.49 -5.06
N THR A 107 -4.32 -12.85 -6.23
CA THR A 107 -3.21 -13.08 -7.19
C THR A 107 -1.86 -12.52 -6.73
N LEU A 108 -1.83 -11.67 -5.70
CA LEU A 108 -0.60 -11.11 -5.15
C LEU A 108 0.11 -12.08 -4.20
N GLY A 109 -0.59 -13.11 -3.71
CA GLY A 109 0.03 -14.18 -2.92
C GLY A 109 0.52 -13.73 -1.55
N TYR A 110 -0.18 -12.77 -0.91
CA TYR A 110 0.11 -12.40 0.47
C TYR A 110 0.11 -13.61 1.40
N VAL A 111 1.04 -13.64 2.34
CA VAL A 111 1.08 -14.66 3.39
C VAL A 111 -0.15 -14.49 4.28
N GLN A 112 -0.98 -15.53 4.36
CA GLN A 112 -2.21 -15.53 5.15
C GLN A 112 -2.07 -16.32 6.45
N ASP A 113 -1.27 -17.39 6.43
CA ASP A 113 -1.11 -18.30 7.56
C ASP A 113 0.27 -18.13 8.19
N VAL A 114 0.27 -17.82 9.48
CA VAL A 114 1.49 -17.62 10.26
C VAL A 114 1.37 -18.31 11.62
N TYR A 115 2.51 -18.53 12.26
CA TYR A 115 2.58 -18.81 13.68
C TYR A 115 3.00 -17.55 14.42
N VAL A 116 2.32 -17.25 15.52
CA VAL A 116 2.63 -16.11 16.37
C VAL A 116 2.95 -16.59 17.77
N LEU A 117 4.05 -16.09 18.30
CA LEU A 117 4.52 -16.29 19.67
C LEU A 117 4.95 -14.92 20.20
N GLY A 118 4.66 -14.58 21.45
CA GLY A 118 5.09 -13.28 21.95
C GLY A 118 4.56 -12.91 23.31
N GLY A 119 4.72 -11.62 23.62
CA GLY A 119 4.53 -11.10 24.98
C GLY A 119 5.81 -11.12 25.81
N PHE A 120 6.97 -11.27 25.17
CA PHE A 120 8.28 -11.21 25.83
C PHE A 120 8.62 -9.78 26.18
N ASP A 121 9.42 -9.59 27.23
CA ASP A 121 9.75 -8.25 27.69
C ASP A 121 10.57 -7.48 26.64
N ASN A 122 10.23 -6.20 26.47
CA ASN A 122 10.99 -5.25 25.65
C ASN A 122 11.11 -3.89 26.33
N GLU A 123 10.87 -3.81 27.64
CA GLU A 123 11.08 -2.57 28.38
C GLU A 123 12.54 -2.15 28.31
N GLY A 124 12.79 -0.88 28.05
CA GLY A 124 14.16 -0.38 27.87
C GLY A 124 14.89 -0.91 26.62
N LYS A 125 14.17 -1.52 25.65
CA LYS A 125 14.73 -2.13 24.42
C LYS A 125 15.53 -3.42 24.65
N THR A 126 15.32 -4.10 25.78
CA THR A 126 15.99 -5.37 26.11
C THR A 126 15.80 -6.46 25.07
N GLY A 127 14.69 -6.43 24.32
CA GLY A 127 14.40 -7.39 23.25
C GLY A 127 15.32 -7.29 22.03
N CYS A 128 16.16 -6.26 21.92
CA CYS A 128 17.19 -6.19 20.89
C CYS A 128 18.48 -6.94 21.27
N ASP A 129 18.75 -7.08 22.56
CA ASP A 129 19.99 -7.67 23.09
C ASP A 129 19.79 -9.08 23.63
N THR A 130 18.53 -9.45 23.92
CA THR A 130 18.17 -10.72 24.55
C THR A 130 17.24 -11.52 23.64
N ASP A 131 17.77 -12.62 23.11
CA ASP A 131 16.96 -13.63 22.43
C ASP A 131 16.05 -14.35 23.43
N ALA A 132 14.74 -14.31 23.17
CA ALA A 132 13.73 -14.95 24.00
C ALA A 132 13.66 -16.49 23.81
N GLY A 133 14.50 -17.06 22.95
CA GLY A 133 14.61 -18.51 22.67
C GLY A 133 14.34 -18.89 21.21
N PRO A 134 13.27 -18.39 20.54
CA PRO A 134 12.87 -18.81 19.20
C PRO A 134 13.91 -18.61 18.10
N GLU A 135 14.87 -17.71 18.29
CA GLU A 135 15.89 -17.44 17.26
C GLU A 135 17.00 -18.51 17.25
N LYS A 136 17.24 -19.19 18.37
CA LYS A 136 18.23 -20.26 18.48
C LYS A 136 17.72 -21.61 18.00
N THR A 137 16.47 -21.93 18.30
CA THR A 137 15.89 -23.24 17.98
C THR A 137 14.42 -23.08 17.70
N LEU A 138 14.01 -23.46 16.48
CA LEU A 138 12.61 -23.49 16.09
C LEU A 138 11.97 -24.80 16.58
N ASP A 139 11.29 -24.72 17.72
CA ASP A 139 10.41 -25.76 18.25
C ASP A 139 9.00 -25.18 18.41
N LEU A 140 8.04 -25.70 17.60
CA LEU A 140 6.66 -25.22 17.60
C LEU A 140 5.85 -25.69 18.81
N ASP A 141 6.32 -26.71 19.53
CA ASP A 141 5.63 -27.28 20.69
C ASP A 141 6.16 -26.73 22.03
N ALA A 142 7.27 -25.98 21.99
CA ALA A 142 7.90 -25.39 23.17
C ALA A 142 6.98 -24.41 23.94
N SER A 143 7.02 -24.51 25.27
CA SER A 143 6.48 -23.49 26.19
C SER A 143 7.62 -22.57 26.62
N LEU A 144 7.48 -21.27 26.37
CA LEU A 144 8.50 -20.27 26.68
C LEU A 144 7.96 -19.27 27.69
N GLN A 145 8.81 -18.86 28.63
CA GLN A 145 8.39 -17.90 29.65
C GLN A 145 8.35 -16.49 29.08
N ALA A 146 7.13 -15.96 28.91
CA ALA A 146 6.88 -14.59 28.53
C ALA A 146 6.61 -13.73 29.77
N LYS A 147 6.30 -12.44 29.56
CA LYS A 147 6.06 -11.49 30.65
C LYS A 147 4.78 -11.85 31.40
N GLY A 148 4.95 -12.45 32.58
CA GLY A 148 3.85 -12.81 33.48
C GLY A 148 3.01 -14.03 33.05
N HIS A 149 3.42 -14.77 32.02
CA HIS A 149 2.71 -15.97 31.56
C HIS A 149 3.62 -16.88 30.71
N GLU A 150 3.25 -18.14 30.58
CA GLU A 150 3.83 -19.02 29.56
C GLU A 150 3.21 -18.73 28.19
N ALA A 151 4.06 -18.64 27.16
CA ALA A 151 3.67 -18.43 25.77
C ALA A 151 4.07 -19.63 24.92
N ARG A 152 3.22 -19.95 23.94
CA ARG A 152 3.42 -21.01 22.95
C ARG A 152 3.12 -20.46 21.57
N TRP A 153 3.67 -21.11 20.55
CA TRP A 153 3.31 -20.81 19.17
C TRP A 153 1.83 -21.05 18.93
N ARG A 154 1.16 -20.08 18.30
CA ARG A 154 -0.24 -20.19 17.92
C ARG A 154 -0.38 -19.97 16.43
N LYS A 155 -0.94 -20.96 15.74
CA LYS A 155 -1.31 -20.80 14.33
C LYS A 155 -2.42 -19.76 14.22
N THR A 156 -2.25 -18.83 13.30
CA THR A 156 -3.20 -17.74 13.03
C THR A 156 -3.32 -17.54 11.54
N THR A 157 -4.55 -17.38 11.08
CA THR A 157 -4.87 -16.98 9.72
C THR A 157 -5.30 -15.51 9.72
N ALA A 158 -4.74 -14.71 8.82
CA ALA A 158 -5.12 -13.33 8.63
C ALA A 158 -6.61 -13.23 8.26
N ARG A 159 -7.26 -12.21 8.81
CA ARG A 159 -8.67 -11.92 8.50
C ARG A 159 -8.82 -10.98 7.31
N SER A 160 -7.76 -10.24 7.00
CA SER A 160 -7.75 -9.31 5.88
C SER A 160 -7.22 -9.97 4.62
N LEU A 161 -7.70 -9.51 3.47
CA LEU A 161 -7.34 -10.09 2.18
C LEU A 161 -5.84 -9.92 1.87
N ASP A 162 -5.21 -8.88 2.40
CA ASP A 162 -3.80 -8.53 2.22
C ASP A 162 -2.86 -9.16 3.26
N GLY A 163 -3.34 -10.09 4.09
CA GLY A 163 -2.49 -10.85 5.02
C GLY A 163 -2.16 -10.12 6.32
N GLY A 164 -2.88 -9.05 6.64
CA GLY A 164 -2.73 -8.29 7.88
C GLY A 164 -3.05 -9.12 9.13
N ILE A 165 -2.13 -9.11 10.09
CA ILE A 165 -2.24 -9.75 11.40
C ILE A 165 -2.17 -8.67 12.50
N ASP A 166 -3.22 -8.58 13.32
CA ASP A 166 -3.26 -7.64 14.45
C ASP A 166 -2.62 -8.24 15.70
N LEU A 167 -1.31 -7.99 15.86
CA LEU A 167 -0.55 -8.44 17.03
C LEU A 167 -1.02 -7.78 18.34
N GLY A 168 -1.56 -6.56 18.30
CA GLY A 168 -2.05 -5.86 19.48
C GLY A 168 -3.32 -6.51 20.05
N ALA A 169 -4.19 -7.02 19.18
CA ALA A 169 -5.32 -7.84 19.59
C ALA A 169 -4.89 -9.21 20.14
N MET A 170 -3.78 -9.75 19.66
CA MET A 170 -3.35 -11.13 19.95
C MET A 170 -2.48 -11.31 21.20
N LEU A 171 -1.79 -10.27 21.67
CA LEU A 171 -0.76 -10.38 22.72
C LEU A 171 -1.17 -9.67 24.01
N ARG A 172 -0.79 -10.24 25.15
CA ARG A 172 -0.96 -9.61 26.47
C ARG A 172 0.34 -9.75 27.28
N PRO A 173 0.93 -8.64 27.77
CA PRO A 173 0.60 -7.25 27.43
C PRO A 173 0.84 -6.96 25.94
N ALA A 174 0.18 -5.93 25.40
CA ALA A 174 0.26 -5.55 23.97
C ALA A 174 1.30 -4.45 23.67
N ARG A 175 1.94 -3.90 24.71
CA ARG A 175 2.90 -2.79 24.61
C ARG A 175 4.16 -3.12 25.40
N GLY A 176 5.30 -2.59 24.96
CA GLY A 176 6.58 -2.85 25.60
C GLY A 176 6.96 -4.33 25.54
N VAL A 177 6.56 -5.03 24.47
CA VAL A 177 6.81 -6.46 24.28
C VAL A 177 7.43 -6.75 22.92
N VAL A 178 8.09 -7.90 22.82
CA VAL A 178 8.52 -8.52 21.55
C VAL A 178 7.58 -9.67 21.19
N ALA A 179 7.39 -9.84 19.89
CA ALA A 179 6.69 -10.97 19.29
C ALA A 179 7.48 -11.51 18.10
N TYR A 180 7.39 -12.83 17.94
CA TYR A 180 7.90 -13.58 16.82
C TYR A 180 6.73 -13.96 15.91
N VAL A 181 6.91 -13.73 14.62
CA VAL A 181 5.98 -14.15 13.57
C VAL A 181 6.75 -15.05 12.62
N LEU A 182 6.25 -16.26 12.44
CA LEU A 182 6.84 -17.26 11.57
C LEU A 182 5.88 -17.56 10.42
N ALA A 183 6.34 -17.29 9.19
CA ALA A 183 5.72 -17.77 7.97
C ALA A 183 6.53 -18.95 7.44
N LEU A 184 5.87 -20.07 7.17
CA LEU A 184 6.49 -21.24 6.57
C LEU A 184 6.22 -21.21 5.06
N LEU A 185 7.30 -21.14 4.28
CA LEU A 185 7.23 -21.28 2.83
C LEU A 185 7.72 -22.69 2.47
N ASP A 186 6.83 -23.51 1.92
CA ASP A 186 7.17 -24.81 1.38
C ASP A 186 7.45 -24.68 -0.12
N GLU A 187 8.67 -25.02 -0.53
CA GLU A 187 9.09 -25.01 -1.93
C GLU A 187 9.62 -26.40 -2.28
N PRO A 188 9.03 -27.08 -3.29
CA PRO A 188 9.41 -28.45 -3.64
C PRO A 188 10.81 -28.55 -4.25
N ALA A 189 11.39 -27.42 -4.69
CA ALA A 189 12.73 -27.35 -5.21
C ALA A 189 13.37 -25.99 -4.87
N PRO A 190 14.70 -25.92 -4.66
CA PRO A 190 15.41 -24.67 -4.44
C PRO A 190 15.17 -23.70 -5.60
N ARG A 191 14.66 -22.50 -5.29
CA ARG A 191 14.55 -21.39 -6.24
C ARG A 191 15.25 -20.17 -5.70
N ARG A 192 15.85 -19.42 -6.60
CA ARG A 192 16.35 -18.07 -6.29
C ARG A 192 15.13 -17.17 -6.06
N THR A 193 14.93 -16.78 -4.82
CA THR A 193 13.95 -15.76 -4.46
C THR A 193 14.56 -14.37 -4.66
N VAL A 194 13.72 -13.41 -5.03
CA VAL A 194 14.03 -11.99 -4.95
C VAL A 194 13.13 -11.48 -3.82
N LEU A 195 13.72 -11.17 -2.67
CA LEU A 195 13.03 -10.48 -1.58
C LEU A 195 13.07 -8.97 -1.83
#